data_AF-A0A7H1NU00-F1
#
_entry.id   AF-A0A7H1NU00-F1
#
_cell.length_a   1.000
_cell.length_b   1.000
_cell.length_c   1.000
_cell.angle_alpha   90.00
_cell.angle_beta   90.00
_cell.angle_gamma   90.00
#
_symmetry.space_group_name_H-M   'P 1'
#
loop_
_entity.id
_entity.type
_entity.pdbx_description
1 polymer ?
#
loop_
_entity_poly.entity_id
_entity_poly.type
_entity_poly.pdbx_seq_one_letter_code
_entity_poly.pdbx_strand_id
1 'polypeptide(L)'
;MVALVSQIPYGRPGQLARGVHDQTTLPYTLDLTDRSVWLAYEMGMPVKRSTVDAQKIVPFSGGETEADLLGFLVSAYPGDAVDVNAQAGDAVSLRSLVKDVLRRGFILVETQGSGTPAGGGQVFVRIAGATSALKIGGIEAAADGSNTIALSKAFFSGSPDANGIACIEYNI
;
A
#
# COMPACT_ATOMS: atom_id res chain seq x y z
N MET A 1 8.82 35.20 -8.11
CA MET A 1 7.58 34.98 -7.33
C MET A 1 7.51 33.49 -7.04
N VAL A 2 7.77 33.06 -5.80
CA VAL A 2 7.64 31.65 -5.42
C VAL A 2 6.19 31.43 -5.04
N ALA A 3 5.46 30.64 -5.83
CA ALA A 3 4.10 30.26 -5.48
C ALA A 3 4.17 29.24 -4.33
N LEU A 4 3.70 29.61 -3.14
CA LEU A 4 3.41 28.66 -2.07
C LEU A 4 2.12 27.91 -2.44
N VAL A 5 2.24 26.90 -3.30
CA VAL A 5 1.17 25.90 -3.48
C VAL A 5 1.29 24.91 -2.33
N SER A 6 0.79 25.26 -1.14
CA SER A 6 0.70 24.27 -0.05
C SER A 6 -0.58 23.46 -0.26
N GLN A 7 -0.48 22.33 -0.96
CA GLN A 7 -1.56 21.35 -0.95
C GLN A 7 -1.73 20.81 0.47
N ILE A 8 -2.98 20.60 0.89
CA ILE A 8 -3.27 19.94 2.16
C ILE A 8 -2.78 18.49 2.03
N PRO A 9 -1.99 17.96 2.98
CA PRO A 9 -1.54 16.57 2.95
C PRO A 9 -2.72 15.60 2.86
N TYR A 10 -2.61 14.55 2.04
CA TYR A 10 -3.70 13.59 1.84
C TYR A 10 -3.97 12.73 3.07
N GLY A 11 -2.98 12.57 3.96
CA GLY A 11 -3.08 11.76 5.17
C GLY A 11 -1.88 10.83 5.29
N ARG A 12 -2.12 9.61 5.78
CA ARG A 12 -1.09 8.56 5.89
C ARG A 12 -1.40 7.36 4.99
N PRO A 13 -0.38 6.56 4.60
CA PRO A 13 -0.57 5.32 3.86
C PRO A 13 -1.56 4.35 4.53
N GLY A 14 -2.31 3.62 3.72
CA GLY A 14 -3.32 2.63 4.14
C GLY A 14 -4.62 3.22 4.68
N GLN A 15 -4.78 4.55 4.71
CA GLN A 15 -6.08 5.15 5.00
C GLN A 15 -7.00 5.04 3.80
N LEU A 16 -8.26 4.71 4.09
CA LEU A 16 -9.33 4.69 3.12
C LEU A 16 -9.66 6.12 2.68
N ALA A 17 -9.63 6.39 1.38
CA ALA A 17 -9.94 7.69 0.82
C ALA A 17 -11.41 7.77 0.38
N ARG A 18 -12.03 8.95 0.39
CA ARG A 18 -13.42 9.19 -0.09
C ARG A 18 -14.53 8.48 0.71
N GLY A 19 -14.27 8.15 1.97
CA GLY A 19 -15.26 7.63 2.92
C GLY A 19 -15.55 6.13 2.76
N VAL A 20 -16.06 5.49 3.82
CA VAL A 20 -16.24 4.01 3.88
C VAL A 20 -17.39 3.47 3.03
N HIS A 21 -18.20 4.34 2.41
CA HIS A 21 -19.51 3.98 1.86
C HIS A 21 -19.43 3.12 0.59
N ASP A 22 -18.41 3.31 -0.23
CA ASP A 22 -18.24 2.60 -1.52
C ASP A 22 -17.06 1.62 -1.52
N GLN A 23 -16.61 1.21 -0.35
CA GLN A 23 -15.41 0.39 -0.19
C GLN A 23 -15.75 -1.00 0.33
N THR A 24 -14.97 -1.99 -0.08
CA THR A 24 -15.05 -3.34 0.46
C THR A 24 -13.73 -3.68 1.11
N THR A 25 -13.73 -3.69 2.44
CA THR A 25 -12.62 -4.20 3.25
C THR A 25 -13.04 -5.51 3.91
N LEU A 26 -12.11 -6.45 4.03
CA LEU A 26 -12.33 -7.71 4.72
C LEU A 26 -11.22 -7.96 5.74
N PRO A 27 -11.55 -8.47 6.94
CA PRO A 27 -10.56 -8.79 7.95
C PRO A 27 -9.83 -10.09 7.60
N TYR A 28 -8.52 -10.11 7.82
CA TYR A 28 -7.67 -11.29 7.68
C TYR A 28 -6.69 -11.40 8.84
N THR A 29 -6.37 -12.64 9.20
CA THR A 29 -5.34 -12.94 10.20
C THR A 29 -3.95 -12.90 9.54
N LEU A 30 -2.99 -12.25 10.19
CA LEU A 30 -1.60 -12.23 9.75
C LEU A 30 -0.95 -13.61 9.98
N ASP A 31 -0.20 -14.10 8.99
CA ASP A 31 0.73 -15.20 9.22
C ASP A 31 2.00 -14.67 9.88
N LEU A 32 2.17 -14.99 11.16
CA LEU A 32 3.30 -14.54 11.97
C LEU A 32 4.39 -15.61 12.13
N THR A 33 4.44 -16.59 11.23
CA THR A 33 5.52 -17.59 11.21
C THR A 33 6.88 -16.90 11.08
N ASP A 34 6.95 -15.89 10.22
CA ASP A 34 8.03 -14.91 10.22
C ASP A 34 7.46 -13.53 10.62
N ARG A 35 7.88 -13.02 11.79
CA ARG A 35 7.42 -11.70 12.25
C ARG A 35 8.22 -10.56 11.62
N SER A 36 9.44 -10.83 11.18
CA SER A 36 10.36 -9.80 10.68
C SER A 36 9.87 -9.18 9.37
N VAL A 37 9.20 -9.98 8.52
CA VAL A 37 8.62 -9.51 7.26
C VAL A 37 7.53 -8.46 7.47
N TRP A 38 6.83 -8.48 8.60
CA TRP A 38 5.76 -7.52 8.89
C TRP A 38 6.28 -6.21 9.51
N LEU A 39 7.37 -6.29 10.29
CA LEU A 39 7.96 -5.11 10.93
C LEU A 39 8.62 -4.13 9.95
N ALA A 40 8.96 -4.60 8.75
CA ALA A 40 9.51 -3.76 7.68
C ALA A 40 8.47 -3.36 6.63
N TYR A 41 7.25 -3.87 6.75
CA TYR A 41 6.19 -3.70 5.76
C TYR A 41 5.21 -2.63 6.20
N GLU A 42 4.72 -1.84 5.25
CA GLU A 42 3.98 -0.61 5.54
C GLU A 42 2.50 -0.73 5.19
N MET A 43 1.69 0.17 5.74
CA MET A 43 0.27 0.26 5.41
C MET A 43 0.05 0.72 3.97
N GLY A 44 -1.04 0.27 3.33
CA GLY A 44 -1.34 0.61 1.94
C GLY A 44 -0.59 -0.24 0.91
N MET A 45 0.30 -1.14 1.34
CA MET A 45 1.02 -2.07 0.46
C MET A 45 0.22 -3.37 0.19
N PRO A 46 0.48 -4.09 -0.92
CA PRO A 46 -0.29 -5.25 -1.36
C PRO A 46 0.04 -6.54 -0.61
N VAL A 47 -0.98 -7.26 -0.16
CA VAL A 47 -0.83 -8.55 0.52
C VAL A 47 -1.31 -9.71 -0.37
N LYS A 48 -0.84 -10.92 -0.07
CA LYS A 48 -1.27 -12.18 -0.69
C LYS A 48 -1.73 -13.19 0.37
N ARG A 49 -2.36 -14.28 -0.05
CA ARG A 49 -2.66 -15.41 0.86
C ARG A 49 -1.37 -16.13 1.23
N SER A 50 -1.27 -16.57 2.48
CA SER A 50 -0.17 -17.44 2.90
C SER A 50 -0.28 -18.79 2.19
N THR A 51 0.87 -19.32 1.77
CA THR A 51 0.98 -20.68 1.24
C THR A 51 1.03 -21.73 2.36
N VAL A 52 1.29 -21.32 3.60
CA VAL A 52 1.28 -22.17 4.79
C VAL A 52 -0.16 -22.34 5.30
N ASP A 53 -0.95 -21.27 5.27
CA ASP A 53 -2.37 -21.28 5.65
C ASP A 53 -3.16 -20.28 4.78
N ALA A 54 -3.95 -20.79 3.85
CA ALA A 54 -4.69 -19.97 2.89
C ALA A 54 -5.72 -19.03 3.53
N GLN A 55 -6.08 -19.21 4.82
CA GLN A 55 -6.95 -18.29 5.56
C GLN A 55 -6.20 -17.08 6.13
N LYS A 56 -4.87 -17.13 6.12
CA LYS A 56 -3.99 -16.04 6.56
C LYS A 56 -3.40 -15.29 5.39
N ILE A 57 -2.87 -14.11 5.69
CA ILE A 57 -2.17 -13.27 4.72
C ILE A 57 -0.70 -13.16 5.06
N VAL A 58 0.10 -12.85 4.04
CA VAL A 58 1.52 -12.48 4.11
C VAL A 58 1.80 -11.27 3.23
N PRO A 59 2.87 -10.49 3.50
CA PRO A 59 3.31 -9.45 2.60
C PRO A 59 3.78 -10.01 1.25
N PHE A 60 3.90 -9.13 0.25
CA PHE A 60 4.71 -9.45 -0.92
C PHE A 60 6.18 -9.57 -0.49
N SER A 61 6.83 -10.63 -0.94
CA SER A 61 8.18 -11.08 -0.57
C SER A 61 9.15 -11.14 -1.76
N GLY A 62 8.64 -10.96 -2.99
CA GLY A 62 9.40 -10.93 -4.23
C GLY A 62 9.01 -12.05 -5.19
N GLY A 63 9.01 -11.74 -6.48
CA GLY A 63 8.62 -12.65 -7.56
C GLY A 63 7.11 -12.86 -7.73
N GLU A 64 6.27 -12.10 -7.02
CA GLU A 64 4.82 -12.17 -7.19
C GLU A 64 4.37 -11.74 -8.58
N THR A 65 3.22 -12.28 -8.97
CA THR A 65 2.46 -11.86 -10.16
C THR A 65 1.20 -11.13 -9.73
N GLU A 66 0.51 -10.48 -10.68
CA GLU A 66 -0.76 -9.82 -10.39
C GLU A 66 -1.81 -10.80 -9.81
N ALA A 67 -1.76 -12.08 -10.19
CA ALA A 67 -2.69 -13.10 -9.69
C ALA A 67 -2.54 -13.38 -8.18
N ASP A 68 -1.38 -13.08 -7.60
CA ASP A 68 -1.11 -13.27 -6.18
C ASP A 68 -1.71 -12.14 -5.32
N LEU A 69 -2.10 -11.01 -5.93
CA LEU A 69 -2.67 -9.87 -5.24
C LEU A 69 -4.02 -10.24 -4.61
N LEU A 70 -4.06 -10.22 -3.28
CA LEU A 70 -5.32 -10.24 -2.54
C LEU A 70 -5.90 -8.81 -2.51
N GLY A 71 -5.11 -7.83 -2.11
CA GLY A 71 -5.56 -6.45 -1.97
C GLY A 71 -4.57 -5.64 -1.16
N PHE A 72 -4.97 -4.46 -0.71
CA PHE A 72 -4.07 -3.53 -0.02
C PHE A 72 -4.35 -3.50 1.48
N LEU A 73 -3.29 -3.47 2.28
CA LEU A 73 -3.40 -3.46 3.73
C LEU A 73 -3.97 -2.12 4.22
N VAL A 74 -5.00 -2.17 5.06
CA VAL A 74 -5.71 -0.99 5.56
C VAL A 74 -5.26 -0.67 6.99
N SER A 75 -5.05 0.61 7.24
CA SER A 75 -4.90 1.13 8.60
C SER A 75 -6.28 1.28 9.23
N ALA A 76 -6.71 0.26 9.99
CA ALA A 76 -8.04 0.19 10.60
C ALA A 76 -8.29 1.35 11.58
N TYR A 77 -9.52 1.88 11.62
CA TYR A 77 -9.94 2.91 12.58
C TYR A 77 -10.06 2.33 14.01
N PRO A 78 -9.69 3.04 15.10
CA PRO A 78 -9.30 4.46 15.23
C PRO A 78 -7.86 4.81 14.80
N GLY A 79 -7.24 3.94 14.01
CA GLY A 79 -5.81 3.88 13.79
C GLY A 79 -5.22 2.94 14.82
N ASP A 80 -4.39 2.00 14.39
CA ASP A 80 -3.40 1.43 15.31
C ASP A 80 -2.75 2.64 16.01
N ALA A 81 -2.80 2.65 17.36
CA ALA A 81 -2.39 3.80 18.15
C ALA A 81 -1.00 4.26 17.67
N VAL A 82 -0.93 5.48 17.14
CA VAL A 82 0.29 6.10 16.66
C VAL A 82 1.31 6.11 17.80
N ASP A 83 2.45 5.46 17.61
CA ASP A 83 3.64 5.91 18.31
C ASP A 83 3.92 7.31 17.78
N VAL A 84 3.88 8.32 18.65
CA VAL A 84 4.06 9.74 18.31
C VAL A 84 5.43 10.08 17.70
N ASN A 85 6.27 9.07 17.48
CA ASN A 85 7.57 9.14 16.82
C ASN A 85 7.61 8.39 15.47
N ALA A 86 6.52 7.72 15.06
CA ALA A 86 6.44 7.06 13.77
C ALA A 86 6.08 8.08 12.67
N GLN A 87 7.07 8.40 11.84
CA GLN A 87 6.89 9.18 10.60
C GLN A 87 5.95 8.45 9.61
N ALA A 88 5.52 9.15 8.57
CA ALA A 88 4.76 8.60 7.45
C ALA A 88 5.33 7.23 7.01
N GLY A 89 4.47 6.22 6.82
CA GLY A 89 4.87 4.85 6.48
C GLY A 89 4.95 3.85 7.65
N ASP A 90 4.27 4.12 8.77
CA ASP A 90 4.38 3.30 9.99
C ASP A 90 4.18 1.80 9.70
N ALA A 91 5.12 0.99 10.21
CA ALA A 91 5.21 -0.44 9.97
C ALA A 91 3.96 -1.17 10.47
N VAL A 92 3.72 -2.39 9.98
CA VAL A 92 2.59 -3.20 10.44
C VAL A 92 2.69 -3.46 11.94
N SER A 93 1.81 -2.79 12.70
CA SER A 93 1.68 -3.04 14.13
C SER A 93 1.18 -4.46 14.38
N LEU A 94 2.05 -5.30 14.93
CA LEU A 94 1.76 -6.68 15.33
C LEU A 94 0.89 -6.78 16.59
N ARG A 95 0.45 -5.65 17.17
CA ARG A 95 -0.42 -5.61 18.36
C ARG A 95 -1.79 -6.25 18.07
N SER A 96 -2.30 -6.12 16.85
CA SER A 96 -3.48 -6.84 16.38
C SER A 96 -3.08 -7.93 15.40
N LEU A 97 -3.51 -9.17 15.68
CA LEU A 97 -3.30 -10.31 14.78
C LEU A 97 -4.19 -10.26 13.53
N VAL A 98 -5.24 -9.44 13.57
CA VAL A 98 -6.20 -9.28 12.48
C VAL A 98 -6.06 -7.88 11.90
N LYS A 99 -5.97 -7.80 10.57
CA LYS A 99 -5.90 -6.55 9.81
C LYS A 99 -6.91 -6.57 8.68
N ASP A 100 -7.40 -5.39 8.33
CA ASP A 100 -8.31 -5.23 7.22
C ASP A 100 -7.54 -5.12 5.90
N VAL A 101 -8.07 -5.73 4.86
CA VAL A 101 -7.53 -5.69 3.50
C VAL A 101 -8.59 -5.12 2.57
N LEU A 102 -8.23 -4.08 1.82
CA LEU A 102 -9.07 -3.49 0.79
C LEU A 102 -9.16 -4.44 -0.41
N ARG A 103 -10.38 -4.83 -0.75
CA ARG A 103 -10.74 -5.64 -1.92
C ARG A 103 -11.24 -4.81 -3.09
N ARG A 104 -11.77 -3.61 -2.81
CA ARG A 104 -12.31 -2.66 -3.77
C ARG A 104 -12.44 -1.29 -3.10
N GLY A 105 -12.09 -0.21 -3.79
CA GLY A 105 -12.31 1.16 -3.33
C GLY A 105 -11.11 2.06 -3.56
N PHE A 106 -10.98 3.10 -2.72
CA PHE A 106 -9.91 4.09 -2.80
C PHE A 106 -9.06 4.06 -1.54
N ILE A 107 -7.74 4.07 -1.70
CA ILE A 107 -6.79 4.03 -0.58
C ILE A 107 -5.61 4.94 -0.85
N LEU A 108 -5.07 5.52 0.23
CA LEU A 108 -3.84 6.29 0.21
C LEU A 108 -2.64 5.35 0.27
N VAL A 109 -1.67 5.57 -0.59
CA VAL A 109 -0.43 4.79 -0.66
C VAL A 109 0.75 5.72 -0.76
N GLU A 110 1.87 5.30 -0.18
CA GLU A 110 3.15 5.94 -0.42
C GLU A 110 3.69 5.48 -1.76
N THR A 111 4.11 6.44 -2.57
CA THR A 111 4.73 6.15 -3.85
C THR A 111 6.24 6.22 -3.73
N GLN A 112 6.91 5.21 -4.27
CA GLN A 112 8.35 5.13 -4.36
C GLN A 112 8.78 5.09 -5.83
N GLY A 113 10.09 5.05 -6.06
CA GLY A 113 10.63 4.87 -7.40
C GLY A 113 10.58 6.12 -8.26
N SER A 114 10.67 5.89 -9.57
CA SER A 114 10.62 6.96 -10.57
C SER A 114 9.22 7.09 -11.17
N GLY A 115 8.92 8.27 -11.72
CA GLY A 115 7.59 8.60 -12.21
C GLY A 115 6.78 9.40 -11.20
N THR A 116 5.82 10.17 -11.70
CA THR A 116 4.94 10.99 -10.87
C THR A 116 3.51 10.50 -11.06
N PRO A 117 2.81 10.09 -9.99
CA PRO A 117 1.41 9.71 -10.07
C PRO A 117 0.57 10.80 -10.75
N ALA A 118 -0.33 10.37 -11.63
CA ALA A 118 -1.25 11.22 -12.34
C ALA A 118 -2.61 10.52 -12.43
N GLY A 119 -3.71 11.28 -12.50
CA GLY A 119 -5.05 10.71 -12.63
C GLY A 119 -5.17 9.77 -13.84
N GLY A 120 -5.69 8.57 -13.63
CA GLY A 120 -5.77 7.48 -14.60
C GLY A 120 -4.43 6.76 -14.87
N GLY A 121 -3.35 7.14 -14.19
CA GLY A 121 -2.03 6.54 -14.36
C GLY A 121 -2.00 5.09 -13.86
N GLN A 122 -1.29 4.23 -14.59
CA GLN A 122 -1.12 2.83 -14.22
C GLN A 122 -0.33 2.69 -12.91
N VAL A 123 -0.83 1.86 -12.00
CA VAL A 123 -0.14 1.50 -10.76
C VAL A 123 0.76 0.29 -10.97
N PHE A 124 1.99 0.37 -10.48
CA PHE A 124 2.95 -0.72 -10.46
C PHE A 124 3.34 -1.09 -9.04
N VAL A 125 3.75 -2.34 -8.83
CA VAL A 125 4.25 -2.86 -7.55
C VAL A 125 5.62 -3.44 -7.76
N ARG A 126 6.58 -3.11 -6.87
CA ARG A 126 7.91 -3.71 -6.90
C ARG A 126 7.91 -5.15 -6.38
N ILE A 127 8.50 -6.05 -7.15
CA ILE A 127 8.62 -7.49 -6.87
C ILE A 127 10.07 -7.99 -6.91
N ALA A 128 11.03 -7.17 -7.34
CA ALA A 128 12.46 -7.51 -7.29
C ALA A 128 13.33 -6.24 -7.17
N GLY A 129 14.65 -6.43 -7.06
CA GLY A 129 15.60 -5.31 -7.05
C GLY A 129 15.40 -4.34 -5.89
N ALA A 130 15.11 -4.86 -4.70
CA ALA A 130 14.90 -4.03 -3.52
C ALA A 130 16.17 -3.25 -3.14
N THR A 131 15.98 -2.02 -2.67
CA THR A 131 17.03 -1.16 -2.11
C THR A 131 16.53 -0.56 -0.80
N SER A 132 17.37 0.24 -0.13
CA SER A 132 16.93 0.98 1.07
C SER A 132 15.79 1.96 0.81
N ALA A 133 15.68 2.48 -0.42
CA ALA A 133 14.65 3.43 -0.83
C ALA A 133 13.47 2.77 -1.57
N LEU A 134 13.68 1.60 -2.18
CA LEU A 134 12.70 0.90 -3.00
C LEU A 134 12.43 -0.47 -2.41
N LYS A 135 11.32 -0.62 -1.70
CA LYS A 135 10.97 -1.85 -0.98
C LYS A 135 10.13 -2.77 -1.85
N ILE A 136 10.21 -4.09 -1.60
CA ILE A 136 9.27 -5.05 -2.20
C ILE A 136 7.86 -4.75 -1.71
N GLY A 137 6.90 -4.78 -2.63
CA GLY A 137 5.51 -4.39 -2.39
C GLY A 137 5.26 -2.89 -2.48
N GLY A 138 6.29 -2.05 -2.63
CA GLY A 138 6.08 -0.60 -2.71
C GLY A 138 5.47 -0.20 -4.05
N ILE A 139 4.70 0.90 -4.02
CA ILE A 139 3.88 1.35 -5.14
C ILE A 139 4.66 2.32 -6.03
N GLU A 140 4.62 2.13 -7.34
CA GLU A 140 5.37 2.92 -8.31
C GLU A 140 4.47 3.46 -9.42
N ALA A 141 4.82 4.64 -9.92
CA ALA A 141 4.11 5.32 -11.01
C ALA A 141 4.67 5.03 -12.40
N ALA A 142 5.74 4.23 -12.48
CA ALA A 142 6.34 3.78 -13.73
C ALA A 142 6.85 2.34 -13.59
N ALA A 143 6.94 1.64 -14.72
CA ALA A 143 7.58 0.33 -14.77
C ALA A 143 9.10 0.45 -14.63
N ASP A 144 9.71 -0.47 -13.89
CA ASP A 144 11.16 -0.66 -13.77
C ASP A 144 11.54 -2.06 -14.25
N GLY A 145 11.37 -2.29 -15.56
CA GLY A 145 11.72 -3.56 -16.20
C GLY A 145 11.10 -4.78 -15.53
N SER A 146 11.93 -5.77 -15.18
CA SER A 146 11.52 -6.99 -14.47
C SER A 146 11.35 -6.81 -12.95
N ASN A 147 11.64 -5.62 -12.40
CA ASN A 147 11.54 -5.37 -10.98
C ASN A 147 10.13 -5.02 -10.53
N THR A 148 9.23 -4.68 -11.45
CA THR A 148 7.86 -4.26 -11.14
C THR A 148 6.83 -5.03 -11.96
N ILE A 149 5.65 -5.24 -11.38
CA ILE A 149 4.47 -5.72 -12.08
C ILE A 149 3.43 -4.60 -12.20
N ALA A 150 2.69 -4.57 -13.32
CA ALA A 150 1.53 -3.71 -13.47
C ALA A 150 0.31 -4.34 -12.79
N LEU A 151 -0.52 -3.52 -12.15
CA LEU A 151 -1.80 -3.94 -11.60
C LEU A 151 -2.94 -3.46 -12.50
N SER A 152 -3.47 -4.34 -13.36
CA SER A 152 -4.50 -4.01 -14.35
C SER A 152 -5.77 -3.39 -13.79
N LYS A 153 -6.05 -3.62 -12.50
CA LYS A 153 -7.21 -3.11 -11.78
C LYS A 153 -6.91 -1.96 -10.82
N ALA A 154 -5.72 -1.38 -10.88
CA ALA A 154 -5.35 -0.27 -10.02
C ALA A 154 -4.82 0.92 -10.83
N PHE A 155 -5.40 2.10 -10.54
CA PHE A 155 -5.03 3.36 -11.19
C PHE A 155 -4.82 4.45 -10.13
N PHE A 156 -3.98 5.43 -10.42
CA PHE A 156 -3.88 6.62 -9.60
C PHE A 156 -5.08 7.52 -9.86
N SER A 157 -5.69 8.04 -8.80
CA SER A 157 -6.85 8.94 -8.90
C SER A 157 -6.46 10.42 -9.05
N GLY A 158 -5.18 10.75 -8.88
CA GLY A 158 -4.66 12.11 -8.97
C GLY A 158 -3.16 12.21 -8.71
N SER A 159 -2.67 13.44 -8.67
CA SER A 159 -1.27 13.75 -8.32
C SER A 159 -0.98 13.51 -6.84
N PRO A 160 0.26 13.14 -6.47
CA PRO A 160 0.64 12.94 -5.08
C PRO A 160 0.67 14.28 -4.33
N ASP A 161 0.65 14.23 -3.00
CA ASP A 161 0.97 15.39 -2.17
C ASP A 161 2.49 15.62 -2.03
N ALA A 162 2.86 16.65 -1.27
CA ALA A 162 4.25 17.00 -0.99
C ALA A 162 5.04 15.92 -0.23
N ASN A 163 4.37 14.94 0.39
CA ASN A 163 4.99 13.83 1.11
C ASN A 163 5.08 12.56 0.22
N GLY A 164 4.70 12.63 -1.06
CA GLY A 164 4.71 11.46 -1.95
C GLY A 164 3.55 10.50 -1.71
N ILE A 165 2.50 10.93 -0.99
CA ILE A 165 1.28 10.14 -0.80
C ILE A 165 0.35 10.38 -1.97
N ALA A 166 -0.07 9.30 -2.62
CA ALA A 166 -1.05 9.33 -3.69
C ALA A 166 -2.28 8.49 -3.32
N CYS A 167 -3.42 8.79 -3.94
CA CYS A 167 -4.60 7.95 -3.82
C CYS A 167 -4.73 7.04 -5.04
N ILE A 168 -4.87 5.73 -4.81
CA ILE A 168 -5.19 4.76 -5.85
C ILE A 168 -6.66 4.36 -5.77
N GLU A 169 -7.24 4.10 -6.93
CA GLU A 169 -8.49 3.37 -7.10
C GLU A 169 -8.18 1.92 -7.44
N TYR A 170 -8.86 0.99 -6.77
CA TYR A 170 -8.64 -0.45 -6.94
C TYR A 170 -9.95 -1.19 -7.17
N ASN A 171 -10.00 -1.94 -8.26
CA ASN A 171 -11.08 -2.89 -8.59
C ASN A 171 -12.47 -2.23 -8.63
N ILE A 172 -12.54 -0.99 -9.15
CA ILE A 172 -13.77 -0.22 -9.36
C ILE A 172 -13.99 0.10 -10.84
#